data_AF-A0A7S0WS71-F1
#
_entry.id   AF-A0A7S0WS71-F1
#
_cell.length_a   1.000
_cell.length_b   1.000
_cell.length_c   1.000
_cell.angle_alpha   90.00
_cell.angle_beta   90.00
_cell.angle_gamma   90.00
#
_symmetry.space_group_name_H-M   'P 1'
#
loop_
_entity.id
_entity.type
_entity.pdbx_description
1 polymer ?
#
loop_
_entity_poly.entity_id
_entity_poly.type
_entity_poly.pdbx_seq_one_letter_code
_entity_poly.pdbx_strand_id
1 'polypeptide(L)'
;EQPVTMTESCCLVVHGRAQLSGCSLSNGKHGMCVCEGGEASVQGTTVKGVQLTGFFAVDSKLSIGTGNTAEGCRIGFGAAGNTAVLTIERLTFAKNCQMAVAAAQQARVSVASNC
;
A
#
# COMPACT_ATOMS: atom_id res chain seq x y z
N GLU A 1 -24.95 0.50 3.84
CA GLU A 1 -23.52 0.77 3.56
C GLU A 1 -23.23 0.26 2.15
N GLN A 2 -22.84 1.14 1.22
CA GLN A 2 -22.53 0.71 -0.16
C GLN A 2 -21.06 0.24 -0.21
N PRO A 3 -20.77 -0.90 -0.85
CA PRO A 3 -19.39 -1.35 -1.02
C PRO A 3 -18.70 -0.40 -2.01
N VAL A 4 -17.58 0.18 -1.59
CA VAL A 4 -16.74 1.01 -2.46
C VAL A 4 -16.00 0.07 -3.41
N THR A 5 -16.52 -0.11 -4.62
CA THR A 5 -15.83 -0.87 -5.67
C THR A 5 -14.65 -0.03 -6.20
N MET A 6 -13.44 -0.30 -5.71
CA MET A 6 -12.20 0.41 -6.09
C MET A 6 -11.59 -0.10 -7.42
N THR A 7 -12.37 -0.22 -8.50
CA THR A 7 -11.88 -0.89 -9.73
C THR A 7 -11.30 0.04 -10.81
N GLU A 8 -11.52 1.35 -10.78
CA GLU A 8 -11.03 2.25 -11.85
C GLU A 8 -9.81 3.12 -11.49
N SER A 9 -9.21 2.90 -10.32
CA SER A 9 -8.25 3.87 -9.76
C SER A 9 -6.90 3.29 -9.31
N CYS A 10 -6.74 1.97 -9.27
CA CYS A 10 -5.50 1.33 -8.81
C CYS A 10 -4.75 0.69 -9.99
N CYS A 11 -3.40 0.76 -10.01
CA CYS A 11 -2.60 0.06 -11.02
C CYS A 11 -2.70 -1.46 -10.88
N LEU A 12 -2.83 -1.94 -9.65
CA LEU A 12 -3.06 -3.34 -9.31
C LEU A 12 -4.08 -3.45 -8.16
N VAL A 13 -5.03 -4.37 -8.31
CA VAL A 13 -5.99 -4.72 -7.24
C VAL A 13 -5.81 -6.19 -6.85
N VAL A 14 -5.75 -6.46 -5.55
CA VAL A 14 -5.61 -7.79 -4.97
C VAL A 14 -6.82 -8.09 -4.10
N HIS A 15 -7.65 -9.05 -4.54
CA HIS A 15 -8.81 -9.56 -3.80
C HIS A 15 -8.51 -10.86 -3.04
N GLY A 16 -7.42 -11.55 -3.39
CA GLY A 16 -7.03 -12.83 -2.83
C GLY A 16 -5.65 -12.77 -2.18
N ARG A 17 -4.82 -13.79 -2.45
CA ARG A 17 -3.42 -13.80 -2.00
C ARG A 17 -2.48 -13.42 -3.13
N ALA A 18 -1.55 -12.51 -2.87
CA ALA A 18 -0.53 -12.10 -3.83
C ALA A 18 0.86 -11.99 -3.20
N GLN A 19 1.88 -12.30 -3.98
CA GLN A 19 3.28 -11.98 -3.66
C GLN A 19 3.88 -11.21 -4.82
N LEU A 20 4.40 -10.02 -4.52
CA LEU A 20 5.07 -9.17 -5.49
C LEU A 20 6.54 -9.04 -5.13
N SER A 21 7.40 -9.26 -6.13
CA SER A 21 8.84 -9.10 -5.99
C SER A 21 9.42 -8.43 -7.23
N GLY A 22 10.15 -7.33 -7.05
CA GLY A 22 10.86 -6.66 -8.14
C GLY A 22 9.95 -6.01 -9.19
N CYS A 23 8.71 -5.69 -8.83
CA CYS A 23 7.74 -5.12 -9.78
C CYS A 23 7.88 -3.59 -9.89
N SER A 24 7.38 -3.02 -10.98
CA SER A 24 7.14 -1.59 -11.11
C SER A 24 5.67 -1.33 -11.39
N LEU A 25 5.01 -0.56 -10.52
CA LEU A 25 3.63 -0.13 -10.66
C LEU A 25 3.61 1.36 -10.96
N SER A 26 2.88 1.74 -12.00
CA SER A 26 2.78 3.13 -12.42
C SER A 26 1.48 3.41 -13.14
N ASN A 27 1.13 4.70 -13.19
CA ASN A 27 -0.07 5.21 -13.86
C ASN A 27 -1.36 4.77 -13.16
N GLY A 28 -1.86 5.60 -12.27
CA GLY A 28 -3.11 5.39 -11.56
C GLY A 28 -3.33 6.42 -10.47
N LYS A 29 -4.51 6.40 -9.85
CA LYS A 29 -4.76 7.18 -8.63
C LYS A 29 -4.08 6.53 -7.42
N HIS A 30 -4.05 5.19 -7.38
CA HIS A 30 -3.32 4.39 -6.42
C HIS A 30 -2.38 3.41 -7.13
N GLY A 31 -1.29 3.01 -6.49
CA GLY A 31 -0.38 1.98 -7.03
C GLY A 31 -0.97 0.59 -6.88
N MET A 32 -0.95 0.07 -5.66
CA MET A 32 -1.52 -1.23 -5.34
C MET A 32 -2.61 -1.09 -4.28
N CYS A 33 -3.74 -1.75 -4.50
CA CYS A 33 -4.86 -1.83 -3.57
C CYS A 33 -5.08 -3.29 -3.17
N VAL A 34 -5.04 -3.58 -1.87
CA VAL A 34 -5.45 -4.88 -1.31
C VAL A 34 -6.82 -4.68 -0.67
N CYS A 35 -7.81 -5.44 -1.11
CA CYS A 35 -9.22 -5.22 -0.78
C CYS A 35 -9.91 -6.55 -0.44
N GLU A 36 -11.10 -6.46 0.15
CA GLU A 36 -12.03 -7.60 0.32
C GLU A 36 -11.43 -8.77 1.11
N GLY A 37 -10.63 -8.47 2.15
CA GLY A 37 -9.96 -9.49 2.96
C GLY A 37 -8.72 -10.08 2.28
N GLY A 38 -8.26 -9.49 1.17
CA GLY A 38 -7.05 -9.88 0.48
C GLY A 38 -5.80 -9.78 1.35
N GLU A 39 -4.77 -10.50 0.94
CA GLU A 39 -3.47 -10.52 1.61
C GLU A 39 -2.34 -10.44 0.58
N ALA A 40 -1.49 -9.42 0.71
CA ALA A 40 -0.35 -9.24 -0.17
C ALA A 40 0.95 -9.11 0.62
N SER A 41 2.01 -9.74 0.11
CA SER A 41 3.40 -9.49 0.53
C SER A 41 4.18 -8.87 -0.62
N VAL A 42 4.91 -7.81 -0.35
CA VAL A 42 5.60 -7.02 -1.38
C VAL A 42 7.06 -6.84 -0.99
N GLN A 43 7.97 -7.10 -1.92
CA GLN A 43 9.41 -6.87 -1.77
C GLN A 43 9.99 -6.23 -3.03
N GLY A 44 10.99 -5.35 -2.88
CA GLY A 44 11.73 -4.80 -4.02
C GLY A 44 10.87 -4.07 -5.06
N THR A 45 9.64 -3.67 -4.73
CA THR A 45 8.67 -3.15 -5.69
C THR A 45 8.64 -1.63 -5.65
N THR A 46 8.62 -1.01 -6.82
CA THR A 46 8.54 0.45 -6.96
C THR A 46 7.17 0.87 -7.47
N VAL A 47 6.49 1.72 -6.71
CA VAL A 47 5.32 2.47 -7.17
C VAL A 47 5.76 3.89 -7.54
N LYS A 48 5.41 4.37 -8.72
CA LYS A 48 5.73 5.73 -9.17
C LYS A 48 4.62 6.32 -10.04
N GLY A 49 4.50 7.65 -10.03
CA GLY A 49 3.54 8.35 -10.89
C GLY A 49 2.08 8.04 -10.55
N VAL A 50 1.79 7.87 -9.26
CA VAL A 50 0.43 7.70 -8.75
C VAL A 50 0.00 8.91 -7.95
N GLN A 51 -1.27 9.30 -8.04
CA GLN A 51 -1.73 10.60 -7.55
C GLN A 51 -1.98 10.63 -6.03
N LEU A 52 -2.45 9.53 -5.44
CA LEU A 52 -2.84 9.44 -4.03
C LEU A 52 -1.95 8.51 -3.24
N THR A 53 -2.20 7.20 -3.29
CA THR A 53 -1.55 6.24 -2.39
C THR A 53 -0.69 5.26 -3.16
N GLY A 54 0.57 5.08 -2.74
CA GLY A 54 1.47 4.09 -3.32
C GLY A 54 0.94 2.67 -3.11
N PHE A 55 1.00 2.19 -1.87
CA PHE A 55 0.45 0.89 -1.48
C PHE A 55 -0.67 1.10 -0.47
N PHE A 56 -1.83 0.47 -0.69
CA PHE A 56 -3.03 0.71 0.10
C PHE A 56 -3.72 -0.60 0.49
N ALA A 57 -4.03 -0.77 1.78
CA ALA A 57 -4.84 -1.88 2.28
C ALA A 57 -6.19 -1.37 2.79
N VAL A 58 -7.28 -1.97 2.34
CA VAL A 58 -8.65 -1.67 2.79
C VAL A 58 -9.30 -2.95 3.31
N ASP A 59 -9.57 -3.01 4.61
CA ASP A 59 -10.09 -4.21 5.29
C ASP A 59 -9.31 -5.49 4.92
N SER A 60 -8.00 -5.36 4.80
CA SER A 60 -7.10 -6.33 4.18
C SER A 60 -5.71 -6.31 4.80
N LYS A 61 -4.88 -7.30 4.47
CA LYS A 61 -3.51 -7.42 4.99
C LYS A 61 -2.47 -7.08 3.93
N LEU A 62 -1.54 -6.20 4.27
CA LEU A 62 -0.44 -5.81 3.41
C LEU A 62 0.86 -5.84 4.19
N SER A 63 1.77 -6.73 3.79
CA SER A 63 3.13 -6.78 4.30
C SER A 63 4.09 -6.15 3.28
N ILE A 64 4.76 -5.09 3.68
CA ILE A 64 5.77 -4.38 2.91
C ILE A 64 7.13 -4.78 3.48
N GLY A 65 7.81 -5.67 2.77
CA GLY A 65 9.18 -6.07 3.07
C GLY A 65 10.22 -5.03 2.63
N THR A 66 11.46 -5.47 2.49
CA THR A 66 12.60 -4.62 2.15
C THR A 66 12.62 -4.18 0.69
N GLY A 67 13.20 -3.00 0.43
CA GLY A 67 13.49 -2.54 -0.93
C GLY A 67 12.29 -2.01 -1.71
N ASN A 68 11.15 -1.81 -1.04
CA ASN A 68 9.99 -1.19 -1.66
C ASN A 68 10.13 0.34 -1.67
N THR A 69 9.67 0.97 -2.76
CA THR A 69 9.70 2.42 -2.93
C THR A 69 8.33 2.90 -3.39
N ALA A 70 7.82 3.95 -2.78
CA ALA A 70 6.69 4.73 -3.30
C ALA A 70 7.21 6.13 -3.63
N GLU A 71 7.07 6.58 -4.88
CA GLU A 71 7.63 7.82 -5.37
C GLU A 71 6.56 8.76 -5.93
N GLY A 72 6.59 10.01 -5.46
CA GLY A 72 5.73 11.09 -5.95
C GLY A 72 4.25 10.93 -5.59
N CYS A 73 3.94 10.12 -4.57
CA CYS A 73 2.57 9.90 -4.09
C CYS A 73 2.17 10.96 -3.06
N ARG A 74 0.87 11.18 -2.84
CA ARG A 74 0.43 11.92 -1.64
C ARG A 74 0.75 11.15 -0.36
N ILE A 75 0.47 9.85 -0.36
CA ILE A 75 0.70 8.92 0.74
C ILE A 75 1.52 7.75 0.19
N GLY A 76 2.67 7.43 0.81
CA GLY A 76 3.47 6.28 0.41
C GLY A 76 2.75 4.96 0.68
N PHE A 77 2.37 4.75 1.94
CA PHE A 77 1.72 3.53 2.43
C PHE A 77 0.47 3.87 3.22
N GLY A 78 -0.65 3.21 2.92
CA GLY A 78 -1.94 3.51 3.53
C GLY A 78 -2.66 2.27 4.05
N ALA A 79 -3.42 2.44 5.12
CA ALA A 79 -4.34 1.43 5.62
C ALA A 79 -5.69 2.06 6.02
N ALA A 80 -6.81 1.45 5.63
CA ALA A 80 -8.15 1.91 5.97
C ALA A 80 -9.11 0.75 6.24
N GLY A 81 -10.18 1.02 6.97
CA GLY A 81 -11.14 0.00 7.39
C GLY A 81 -10.84 -0.57 8.78
N ASN A 82 -11.75 -1.43 9.24
CA ASN A 82 -11.78 -1.98 10.60
C ASN A 82 -10.79 -3.12 10.79
N THR A 83 -10.47 -3.84 9.71
CA THR A 83 -9.65 -5.06 9.77
C THR A 83 -8.32 -4.91 9.05
N ALA A 84 -8.01 -3.72 8.53
CA ALA A 84 -6.77 -3.51 7.79
C ALA A 84 -5.53 -3.63 8.68
N VAL A 85 -4.56 -4.39 8.17
CA VAL A 85 -3.25 -4.57 8.79
C VAL A 85 -2.19 -4.22 7.77
N LEU A 86 -1.33 -3.26 8.12
CA LEU A 86 -0.18 -2.85 7.34
C LEU A 86 1.09 -3.07 8.15
N THR A 87 1.92 -4.01 7.71
CA THR A 87 3.23 -4.27 8.30
C THR A 87 4.29 -3.73 7.36
N ILE A 88 5.21 -2.92 7.87
CA ILE A 88 6.31 -2.34 7.10
C ILE A 88 7.63 -2.73 7.77
N GLU A 89 8.36 -3.62 7.11
CA GLU A 89 9.70 -4.03 7.49
C GLU A 89 10.72 -3.17 6.73
N ARG A 90 11.25 -2.16 7.42
CA ARG A 90 12.20 -1.16 6.91
C ARG A 90 11.61 -0.19 5.90
N LEU A 91 11.09 0.90 6.43
CA LEU A 91 10.64 2.04 5.65
C LEU A 91 11.85 2.80 5.06
N THR A 92 12.04 2.70 3.75
CA THR A 92 12.87 3.68 3.02
C THR A 92 11.95 4.82 2.62
N PHE A 93 12.29 6.05 3.00
CA PHE A 93 11.42 7.21 2.81
C PHE A 93 10.87 7.26 1.38
N ALA A 94 9.55 7.23 1.29
CA ALA A 94 8.80 7.32 0.05
C ALA A 94 9.18 8.65 -0.63
N LYS A 95 10.00 8.55 -1.68
CA LYS A 95 10.66 9.71 -2.29
C LYS A 95 9.60 10.70 -2.75
N ASN A 96 9.73 11.96 -2.31
CA ASN A 96 8.83 13.04 -2.69
C ASN A 96 7.35 12.76 -2.37
N CYS A 97 7.07 11.91 -1.37
CA CYS A 97 5.71 11.73 -0.88
C CYS A 97 5.38 12.78 0.19
N GLN A 98 4.16 13.32 0.16
CA GLN A 98 3.71 14.29 1.17
C GLN A 98 3.60 13.66 2.56
N MET A 99 3.26 12.38 2.61
CA MET A 99 3.15 11.59 3.84
C MET A 99 3.71 10.20 3.60
N ALA A 100 4.55 9.70 4.51
CA ALA A 100 5.12 8.37 4.38
C ALA A 100 4.07 7.27 4.63
N VAL A 101 3.38 7.35 5.77
CA VAL A 101 2.37 6.36 6.18
C VAL A 101 1.13 7.07 6.69
N ALA A 102 -0.05 6.61 6.25
CA ALA A 102 -1.35 7.07 6.76
C ALA A 102 -2.22 5.87 7.15
N ALA A 103 -2.96 5.98 8.26
CA ALA A 103 -3.84 4.92 8.72
C ALA A 103 -5.16 5.49 9.25
N ALA A 104 -6.26 4.83 8.92
CA ALA A 104 -7.53 5.08 9.61
C ALA A 104 -7.41 4.65 11.09
N GLN A 105 -8.22 5.25 11.97
CA GLN A 105 -8.12 5.08 13.43
C GLN A 105 -8.18 3.61 13.90
N GLN A 106 -8.85 2.74 13.14
CA GLN A 106 -9.01 1.32 13.46
C GLN A 106 -7.97 0.42 12.76
N ALA A 107 -7.22 0.95 11.79
CA ALA A 107 -6.21 0.17 11.08
C ALA A 107 -4.97 -0.05 11.95
N ARG A 108 -4.37 -1.24 11.83
CA ARG A 108 -3.14 -1.58 12.56
C ARG A 108 -1.94 -1.35 11.67
N VAL A 109 -1.01 -0.51 12.11
CA VAL A 109 0.26 -0.27 11.43
C VAL A 109 1.42 -0.66 12.34
N SER A 110 2.32 -1.50 11.83
CA SER A 110 3.60 -1.80 12.48
C SER A 110 4.73 -1.38 11.55
N VAL A 111 5.61 -0.52 12.04
CA VAL A 111 6.80 -0.06 11.29
C VAL A 111 8.03 -0.45 12.07
N ALA A 112 8.83 -1.35 11.50
CA ALA A 112 10.14 -1.69 12.05
C ALA A 112 11.21 -0.88 11.29
N SER A 113 11.84 0.08 11.97
CA SER A 113 13.05 0.75 11.51
C SER A 113 14.23 0.31 12.35
N ASN A 114 15.31 -0.16 11.73
CA ASN A 114 16.58 -0.28 12.43
C ASN A 114 17.21 1.12 12.40
N CYS A 115 17.24 1.79 13.55
CA CYS A 115 18.05 3.00 13.75
C CYS A 115 19.53 2.64 13.80
#